data_AF-A0A920M867-F1
#
_entry.id   AF-A0A920M867-F1
#
_cell.length_a   1.000
_cell.length_b   1.000
_cell.length_c   1.000
_cell.angle_alpha   90.00
_cell.angle_beta   90.00
_cell.angle_gamma   90.00
#
_symmetry.space_group_name_H-M   'P 1'
#
loop_
_entity.id
_entity.type
_entity.pdbx_description
1 polymer ?
#
loop_
_entity_poly.entity_id
_entity_poly.type
_entity_poly.pdbx_seq_one_letter_code
_entity_poly.pdbx_strand_id
1 'polypeptide(L)' 'MNSTMAKLHPVDPMNGPRNFWKTRELCGKTSFYWTKQYQDSETEEIPEMNKTNRMVSENLPSDKPLRIVHGDFSLTNLCR' A
#
# COMPACT_ATOMS: atom_id res chain seq x y z
N MET A 1 -17.76 10.72 -0.34
CA MET A 1 -16.63 9.81 -0.58
C MET A 1 -15.31 10.58 -0.68
N ASN A 2 -15.07 11.35 -1.74
CA ASN A 2 -13.79 12.08 -1.92
C ASN A 2 -13.50 13.08 -0.79
N SER A 3 -14.53 13.72 -0.25
CA SER A 3 -14.41 14.60 0.92
C SER A 3 -13.90 13.89 2.16
N THR A 4 -14.26 12.62 2.38
CA THR A 4 -13.77 11.80 3.51
C THR A 4 -12.29 11.48 3.34
N MET A 5 -11.88 11.04 2.15
CA MET A 5 -10.47 10.74 1.86
C MET A 5 -9.59 11.98 1.93
N ALA A 6 -10.08 13.12 1.44
CA ALA A 6 -9.40 14.40 1.53
C ALA A 6 -9.22 14.89 2.98
N LYS A 7 -10.13 14.52 3.89
CA LYS A 7 -10.00 14.79 5.34
C LYS A 7 -9.08 13.80 6.05
N LEU A 8 -8.95 12.56 5.57
CA LEU A 8 -8.10 11.54 6.17
C LEU A 8 -6.61 11.76 5.89
N HIS A 9 -6.24 12.01 4.64
CA HIS A 9 -4.83 12.13 4.22
C HIS A 9 -4.03 13.27 4.88
N PRO A 10 -4.59 14.40 5.35
CA PRO A 10 -3.80 15.42 6.08
C PRO A 10 -3.61 15.10 7.57
N VAL A 11 -4.26 14.07 8.12
CA VAL A 11 -4.08 13.70 9.53
C VAL A 11 -2.62 13.28 9.77
N ASP A 12 -1.98 13.92 10.76
CA ASP A 12 -0.61 13.58 11.15
C ASP A 12 -0.60 12.24 11.91
N PRO A 13 0.02 11.19 11.34
CA PRO A 13 0.10 9.89 12.00
C PRO A 13 0.89 9.96 13.31
N MET A 14 1.82 10.90 13.48
CA MET A 14 2.66 10.99 14.68
C MET A 14 1.90 11.36 15.95
N ASN A 15 0.69 11.93 15.81
CA ASN A 15 -0.20 12.21 16.93
C ASN A 15 -0.98 10.98 17.42
N GLY A 16 -0.86 9.83 16.73
CA GLY A 16 -1.44 8.56 17.13
C GLY A 16 -0.60 7.78 18.17
N PRO A 17 -1.02 6.56 18.53
CA PRO A 17 -0.27 5.71 19.44
C PRO A 17 1.15 5.47 18.91
N ARG A 18 2.16 5.72 19.75
CA ARG A 18 3.60 5.79 19.41
C ARG A 18 4.16 4.55 18.67
N ASN A 19 3.47 3.41 18.71
CA ASN A 19 3.94 2.12 18.21
C ASN A 19 3.27 1.65 16.90
N PHE A 20 2.40 2.45 16.30
CA PHE A 20 1.62 1.99 15.13
C PHE A 20 2.37 2.09 13.79
N TRP A 21 3.43 2.91 13.70
CA TRP A 21 3.95 3.35 12.41
C TRP A 21 5.39 2.89 12.16
N LYS A 22 5.61 2.21 11.03
CA LYS A 22 6.95 2.05 10.43
C LYS A 22 7.12 3.15 9.39
N THR A 23 8.12 4.00 9.59
CA THR A 23 8.18 5.35 8.98
C THR A 23 8.78 5.43 7.58
N ARG A 24 9.30 4.33 7.01
CA ARG A 24 10.04 4.36 5.73
C ARG A 24 9.81 3.14 4.83
N GLU A 25 9.92 3.38 3.52
CA GLU A 25 9.90 2.39 2.43
C GLU A 25 8.60 1.58 2.32
N LEU A 26 7.44 2.21 2.58
CA LEU A 26 6.15 1.50 2.51
C LEU A 26 5.93 0.90 1.12
N CYS A 27 6.14 1.66 0.04
CA CYS A 27 5.94 1.17 -1.32
C CYS A 27 6.86 -0.02 -1.65
N GLY A 28 8.16 0.08 -1.33
CA GLY A 28 9.11 -1.01 -1.56
C GLY A 28 8.78 -2.27 -0.76
N LYS A 29 8.45 -2.12 0.53
CA LYS A 29 8.05 -3.25 1.39
C LYS A 29 6.77 -3.90 0.90
N THR A 30 5.76 -3.09 0.62
CA THR A 30 4.48 -3.58 0.11
C THR A 30 4.68 -4.35 -1.20
N SER A 31 5.43 -3.80 -2.17
CA SER A 31 5.76 -4.52 -3.41
C SER A 31 6.46 -5.86 -3.13
N PHE A 32 7.49 -5.85 -2.28
CA PHE A 32 8.22 -7.08 -1.92
C PHE A 32 7.29 -8.13 -1.29
N TYR A 33 6.43 -7.72 -0.36
CA TYR A 33 5.50 -8.65 0.28
C TYR A 33 4.48 -9.23 -0.69
N TRP A 34 3.90 -8.43 -1.58
CA TRP A 34 2.96 -8.93 -2.59
C TRP A 34 3.63 -9.88 -3.58
N THR A 35 4.84 -9.56 -4.05
CA THR A 35 5.60 -10.46 -4.93
C THR A 35 5.89 -11.78 -4.23
N LYS A 36 6.35 -11.75 -2.98
CA LYS A 36 6.61 -12.96 -2.20
C LYS A 36 5.34 -13.78 -1.98
N GLN A 37 4.24 -13.13 -1.60
CA GLN A 37 2.95 -13.82 -1.41
C GLN A 37 2.46 -14.51 -2.68
N TYR A 38 2.60 -13.85 -3.84
CA TYR A 38 2.27 -14.44 -5.12
C TYR A 38 3.12 -15.70 -5.41
N GLN A 39 4.45 -15.61 -5.21
CA GLN A 39 5.37 -16.73 -5.42
C GLN A 39 5.06 -17.89 -4.47
N ASP A 40 4.80 -17.60 -3.20
CA ASP A 40 4.49 -18.60 -2.17
C ASP A 40 3.13 -19.29 -2.43
N SER A 41 2.22 -18.64 -3.17
CA SER A 41 0.90 -19.16 -3.52
C SER A 41 0.75 -19.60 -4.99
N GLU A 42 1.85 -19.65 -5.74
CA GLU A 42 1.80 -19.93 -7.18
C GLU A 42 1.32 -21.37 -7.44
N THR A 43 0.25 -21.53 -8.23
CA THR A 43 -0.28 -22.84 -8.64
C THR A 43 0.07 -23.20 -10.07
N GLU A 44 0.31 -22.17 -10.89
CA GLU A 44 0.74 -22.26 -12.29
C GLU A 44 1.54 -21.00 -12.64
N GLU A 45 2.36 -21.08 -13.68
CA GLU A 45 3.12 -19.92 -14.13
C GLU A 45 2.20 -18.92 -14.85
N ILE A 46 2.23 -17.66 -14.39
CA ILE A 46 1.55 -16.54 -15.05
C ILE A 46 2.61 -15.52 -15.51
N PRO A 47 3.07 -15.57 -16.78
CA PRO A 47 4.13 -14.71 -17.30
C PRO A 47 3.85 -13.20 -17.12
N GLU A 48 2.59 -12.78 -17.19
CA GLU A 48 2.14 -11.41 -16.99
C GLU A 48 2.36 -10.94 -15.55
N MET A 49 2.16 -11.81 -14.55
CA MET A 49 2.44 -11.50 -13.16
C MET A 49 3.94 -11.34 -12.93
N ASN A 50 4.76 -12.20 -13.52
CA ASN A 50 6.21 -12.10 -13.47
C ASN A 50 6.72 -10.78 -14.08
N LYS A 51 6.17 -10.41 -15.25
CA LYS A 51 6.46 -9.12 -15.89
C LYS A 51 6.03 -7.94 -15.03
N THR A 52 4.83 -8.01 -14.43
CA THR A 52 4.28 -6.95 -13.58
C THR A 52 5.12 -6.76 -12.32
N ASN A 53 5.48 -7.85 -11.62
CA ASN A 53 6.35 -7.82 -10.44
C ASN A 53 7.68 -7.13 -10.74
N ARG A 54 8.30 -7.45 -11.89
CA ARG A 54 9.52 -6.80 -12.35
C ARG A 54 9.30 -5.30 -12.60
N MET A 55 8.27 -4.95 -13.37
CA MET A 55 7.97 -3.55 -13.69
C MET A 55 7.70 -2.71 -12.45
N VAL A 56 6.92 -3.21 -11.48
CA VAL A 56 6.64 -2.48 -10.23
C VAL A 56 7.91 -2.28 -9.41
N SER A 57 8.76 -3.31 -9.32
CA SER A 57 10.02 -3.24 -8.56
C SER A 57 11.02 -2.25 -9.16
N GLU A 58 11.11 -2.17 -10.49
CA GLU A 58 12.01 -1.26 -11.21
C GLU A 58 11.52 0.20 -11.20
N ASN A 59 10.23 0.44 -10.95
CA ASN A 59 9.59 1.77 -11.08
C ASN A 59 8.99 2.28 -9.76
N LEU A 60 9.59 1.92 -8.63
CA LEU A 60 9.13 2.42 -7.33
C LEU A 60 9.24 3.95 -7.25
N PRO A 61 8.18 4.66 -6.83
CA PRO A 61 8.23 6.10 -6.65
C PRO A 61 9.14 6.44 -5.46
N SER A 62 9.69 7.67 -5.46
CA SER A 62 10.39 8.21 -4.29
C SER A 62 9.47 8.26 -3.07
N ASP A 63 10.04 8.08 -1.88
CA ASP A 63 9.32 8.19 -0.62
C ASP A 63 8.53 9.50 -0.53
N LYS A 64 7.27 9.39 -0.11
CA LYS A 64 6.37 10.52 0.19
C LYS A 64 6.20 10.66 1.70
N PRO A 65 5.77 11.85 2.18
CA PRO A 65 5.45 12.02 3.59
C PRO A 65 4.47 10.94 4.08
N LEU A 66 4.76 10.35 5.24
CA LEU A 66 3.89 9.35 5.84
C LEU A 66 2.52 9.95 6.13
N ARG A 67 1.47 9.32 5.61
CA ARG A 67 0.06 9.65 5.83
C ARG A 67 -0.72 8.43 6.30
N ILE A 68 -1.86 8.66 6.92
CA ILE A 68 -2.84 7.61 7.19
C ILE A 68 -3.51 7.23 5.86
N VAL A 69 -3.47 5.94 5.53
CA VAL A 69 -4.16 5.35 4.38
C VAL A 69 -5.15 4.31 4.91
N HIS A 70 -6.36 4.27 4.34
CA HIS A 70 -7.36 3.28 4.74
C HIS A 70 -6.97 1.85 4.35
N GLY A 71 -6.20 1.69 3.27
CA GLY A 71 -5.81 0.37 2.73
C GLY A 71 -6.81 -0.21 1.74
N ASP A 72 -8.12 -0.12 2.06
CA ASP A 72 -9.20 -0.61 1.19
C ASP A 72 -10.37 0.39 1.11
N PHE A 73 -10.14 1.58 0.52
CA PHE A 73 -11.17 2.61 0.49
C PHE A 73 -12.12 2.42 -0.70
N SER A 74 -13.32 1.96 -0.40
CA SER A 74 -14.36 1.65 -1.38
C SER A 74 -15.74 2.01 -0.81
N LEU A 75 -16.76 2.08 -1.68
CA LEU A 75 -18.13 2.39 -1.25
C LEU A 75 -18.70 1.39 -0.24
N THR A 76 -18.28 0.12 -0.34
CA THR A 76 -18.71 -0.94 0.57
C THR A 76 -18.15 -0.77 1.98
N ASN A 77 -17.07 0.00 2.12
CA ASN A 77 -16.40 0.28 3.39
C ASN A 77 -16.76 1.67 3.97
N LEU A 78 -17.80 2.32 3.44
CA LEU A 78 -18.33 3.58 3.99
C LEU A 78 -19.60 3.32 4.79
N CYS A 79 -19.57 3.67 6.07
CA CYS A 79 -20.78 3.75 6.87
C CYS A 79 -21.57 5.02 6.50
N ARG A 80 -22.90 4.90 6.47
CA ARG A 80 -23.80 6.05 6.35
C ARG A 80 -23.82 6.87 7.63
#